data_AF-A0A7X7U5A5-F1
#
_entry.id   AF-A0A7X7U5A5-F1
#
_cell.length_a   1.000
_cell.length_b   1.000
_cell.length_c   1.000
_cell.angle_alpha   90.00
_cell.angle_beta   90.00
_cell.angle_gamma   90.00
#
_symmetry.space_group_name_H-M   'P 1'
#
loop_
_entity.id
_entity.type
_entity.pdbx_description
1 polymer ?
#
loop_
_entity_poly.entity_id
_entity_poly.type
_entity_poly.pdbx_seq_one_letter_code
_entity_poly.pdbx_strand_id
1 'polypeptide(L)'
;TVPHRNDYNGPGDPDGRFWLPGECDVPVRNHEWFWTPNAEQKLYSVEDLMDMYYRSVGRNCNLLLNANPNPDGLVPEADFQRYAEFGKEIRRRFDRPIAQTTGRGDMVELTLPQPAKIDHAVVMEDIEQGERIREYRIEGLVGPGTWKDLASGQSIGHKRIERFEPVEVAKIRLRVQKSVAEPLIRMLAVTQANG
;
A
#
# COMPACT_ATOMS: atom_id res chain seq x y z
N THR A 1 -17.27 -30.25 -2.79
CA THR A 1 -18.02 -29.02 -2.43
C THR A 1 -17.26 -28.33 -1.32
N VAL A 2 -16.76 -27.11 -1.55
CA VAL A 2 -16.10 -26.33 -0.49
C VAL A 2 -17.17 -25.94 0.53
N PRO A 3 -16.97 -26.13 1.84
CA PRO A 3 -17.97 -25.74 2.83
C PRO A 3 -18.20 -24.23 2.75
N HIS A 4 -19.46 -23.81 2.61
CA HIS A 4 -19.87 -22.42 2.73
C HIS A 4 -19.50 -21.93 4.14
N ARG A 5 -18.36 -21.25 4.26
CA ARG A 5 -18.01 -20.46 5.43
C ARG A 5 -18.53 -19.05 5.14
N ASN A 6 -19.55 -18.62 5.89
CA ASN A 6 -20.26 -17.35 5.71
C ASN A 6 -19.45 -16.12 6.21
N ASP A 7 -18.13 -16.21 6.27
CA ASP A 7 -17.22 -15.24 6.87
C ASP A 7 -16.18 -14.68 5.88
N TYR A 8 -16.52 -14.59 4.58
CA TYR A 8 -15.66 -13.97 3.56
C TYR A 8 -15.25 -12.52 3.87
N ASN A 9 -15.97 -11.85 4.78
CA ASN A 9 -15.59 -10.55 5.33
C ASN A 9 -14.74 -10.74 6.59
N GLY A 10 -13.41 -10.71 6.42
CA GLY A 10 -12.46 -10.90 7.51
C GLY A 10 -11.02 -10.57 7.12
N PRO A 11 -10.05 -10.62 8.05
CA PRO A 11 -8.65 -10.25 7.82
C PRO A 11 -7.86 -11.23 6.93
N GLY A 12 -8.53 -12.17 6.26
CA GLY A 12 -7.93 -13.34 5.61
C GLY A 12 -7.67 -14.49 6.60
N ASP A 13 -7.18 -15.61 6.06
CA ASP A 13 -6.76 -16.78 6.83
C ASP A 13 -5.28 -17.07 6.51
N PRO A 14 -4.35 -16.86 7.45
CA PRO A 14 -2.92 -17.06 7.21
C PRO A 14 -2.57 -18.54 6.93
N ASP A 15 -3.43 -19.48 7.31
CA ASP A 15 -3.26 -20.91 7.03
C ASP A 15 -4.28 -21.40 5.98
N GLY A 16 -4.88 -20.45 5.26
CA GLY A 16 -5.84 -20.71 4.19
C GLY A 16 -5.25 -21.54 3.05
N ARG A 17 -6.01 -22.53 2.58
CA ARG A 17 -5.58 -23.44 1.51
C ARG A 17 -5.80 -22.90 0.09
N PHE A 18 -6.53 -21.79 -0.04
CA PHE A 18 -6.90 -21.18 -1.31
C PHE A 18 -6.38 -19.76 -1.38
N TRP A 19 -5.89 -19.37 -2.55
CA TRP A 19 -5.48 -18.00 -2.82
C TRP A 19 -6.71 -17.16 -3.18
N LEU A 20 -7.25 -16.45 -2.19
CA LEU A 20 -8.44 -15.59 -2.31
C LEU A 20 -8.05 -14.17 -1.89
N PRO A 21 -7.37 -13.39 -2.76
CA PRO A 21 -6.87 -12.07 -2.41
C PRO A 21 -8.03 -11.08 -2.18
N GLY A 22 -7.80 -10.12 -1.28
CA GLY A 22 -8.79 -9.09 -0.96
C GLY A 22 -8.97 -8.07 -2.09
N GLU A 23 -10.22 -7.65 -2.28
CA GLU A 23 -10.60 -6.46 -3.04
C GLU A 23 -11.25 -5.46 -2.08
N CYS A 24 -10.90 -4.19 -2.22
CA CYS A 24 -11.52 -3.08 -1.51
C CYS A 24 -12.26 -2.23 -2.54
N ASP A 25 -13.59 -2.20 -2.45
CA ASP A 25 -14.45 -1.48 -3.37
C ASP A 25 -15.03 -0.21 -2.72
N VAL A 26 -15.03 0.88 -3.48
CA VAL A 26 -15.57 2.16 -2.99
C VAL A 26 -16.08 3.01 -4.15
N PRO A 27 -17.21 3.72 -4.00
CA PRO A 27 -17.62 4.74 -4.96
C PRO A 27 -16.76 6.00 -4.84
N VAL A 28 -16.54 6.72 -5.95
CA VAL A 28 -15.84 8.02 -5.91
C VAL A 28 -16.65 9.10 -5.18
N ARG A 29 -17.97 8.93 -5.12
CA ARG A 29 -18.89 9.76 -4.34
C ARG A 29 -19.37 8.98 -3.12
N ASN A 30 -19.22 9.56 -1.94
CA ASN A 30 -19.49 8.91 -0.66
C ASN A 30 -20.88 8.23 -0.60
N HIS A 31 -20.88 6.90 -0.49
CA HIS A 31 -22.05 6.01 -0.49
C HIS A 31 -22.96 6.05 -1.73
N GLU A 32 -22.49 6.60 -2.86
CA GLU A 32 -23.27 6.69 -4.10
C GLU A 32 -22.64 5.79 -5.17
N TRP A 33 -23.20 4.59 -5.39
CA TRP A 33 -22.76 3.69 -6.46
C TRP A 33 -23.29 4.09 -7.84
N PHE A 34 -24.46 4.74 -7.85
CA PHE A 34 -25.08 5.28 -9.06
C PHE A 34 -24.97 6.80 -9.07
N TRP A 35 -25.16 7.40 -10.24
CA TRP A 35 -25.27 8.85 -10.32
C TRP A 35 -26.55 9.34 -9.64
N THR A 36 -26.42 10.38 -8.83
CA THR A 36 -27.52 11.02 -8.10
C THR A 36 -27.48 12.53 -8.38
N PRO A 37 -28.60 13.18 -8.73
CA PRO A 37 -28.63 14.63 -8.95
C PRO A 37 -28.16 15.41 -7.71
N ASN A 38 -27.39 16.49 -7.92
CA ASN A 38 -26.95 17.42 -6.85
C ASN A 38 -26.15 16.74 -5.72
N ALA A 39 -25.27 15.80 -6.08
CA ALA A 39 -24.44 15.02 -5.16
C ALA A 39 -22.94 15.34 -5.25
N GLU A 40 -22.56 16.45 -5.89
CA GLU A 40 -21.17 16.85 -6.14
C GLU A 40 -20.38 17.01 -4.84
N GLN A 41 -21.03 17.48 -3.78
CA GLN A 41 -20.48 17.62 -2.42
C GLN A 41 -20.05 16.29 -1.78
N LYS A 42 -20.48 15.15 -2.34
CA LYS A 42 -20.08 13.82 -1.87
C LYS A 42 -18.81 13.30 -2.53
N LEU A 43 -18.25 14.01 -3.51
CA LEU A 43 -17.04 13.60 -4.22
C LEU A 43 -15.83 13.61 -3.28
N TYR A 44 -15.24 12.44 -3.01
CA TYR A 44 -14.09 12.29 -2.11
C TYR A 44 -12.88 13.09 -2.55
N SER A 45 -12.27 13.85 -1.64
CA SER A 45 -11.04 14.61 -1.89
C SER A 45 -9.87 13.70 -2.33
N VAL A 46 -8.81 14.30 -2.88
CA VAL A 46 -7.58 13.53 -3.19
C VAL A 46 -7.00 12.92 -1.92
N GLU A 47 -7.08 13.64 -0.79
CA GLU A 47 -6.62 13.18 0.51
C GLU A 47 -7.42 11.95 0.99
N ASP A 48 -8.75 11.97 0.84
CA ASP A 48 -9.61 10.82 1.19
C ASP A 48 -9.25 9.60 0.33
N LEU A 49 -9.12 9.78 -0.99
CA LEU A 49 -8.76 8.72 -1.92
C LEU A 49 -7.36 8.17 -1.67
N MET A 50 -6.41 9.03 -1.29
CA MET A 50 -5.08 8.60 -0.88
C MET A 50 -5.12 7.79 0.42
N ASP A 51 -5.92 8.19 1.41
CA ASP A 51 -6.09 7.40 2.63
C ASP A 51 -6.69 6.02 2.34
N MET A 52 -7.67 5.93 1.44
CA MET A 52 -8.19 4.66 0.93
C MET A 52 -7.12 3.83 0.23
N TYR A 53 -6.29 4.45 -0.63
CA TYR A 53 -5.17 3.78 -1.29
C TYR A 53 -4.17 3.18 -0.30
N TYR A 54 -3.81 3.90 0.76
CA TYR A 54 -2.94 3.39 1.82
C TYR A 54 -3.56 2.22 2.58
N ARG A 55 -4.89 2.20 2.75
CA ARG A 55 -5.61 1.16 3.50
C ARG A 55 -6.03 -0.05 2.64
N SER A 56 -5.90 0.04 1.32
CA SER A 56 -6.20 -1.02 0.35
C SER A 56 -4.93 -1.50 -0.35
N VAL A 57 -4.48 -0.79 -1.40
CA VAL A 57 -3.26 -1.08 -2.16
C VAL A 57 -2.02 -1.10 -1.27
N GLY A 58 -1.96 -0.25 -0.26
CA GLY A 58 -0.90 -0.25 0.76
C GLY A 58 -0.98 -1.40 1.77
N ARG A 59 -2.00 -2.25 1.71
CA ARG A 59 -2.29 -3.36 2.63
C ARG A 59 -2.66 -4.64 1.87
N ASN A 60 -1.97 -4.93 0.75
CA ASN A 60 -2.12 -6.16 -0.01
C ASN A 60 -3.53 -6.42 -0.59
N CYS A 61 -4.29 -5.36 -0.92
CA CYS A 61 -5.59 -5.47 -1.59
C CYS A 61 -5.61 -4.69 -2.90
N ASN A 62 -6.47 -5.10 -3.84
CA ASN A 62 -6.84 -4.24 -4.96
C ASN A 62 -7.79 -3.13 -4.49
N LEU A 63 -7.73 -1.97 -5.14
CA LEU A 63 -8.72 -0.90 -4.96
C LEU A 63 -9.59 -0.82 -6.22
N LEU A 64 -10.87 -1.13 -6.07
CA LEU A 64 -11.90 -0.94 -7.09
C LEU A 64 -12.61 0.39 -6.83
N LEU A 65 -12.31 1.40 -7.64
CA LEU A 65 -12.94 2.73 -7.55
C LEU A 65 -14.06 2.85 -8.58
N ASN A 66 -15.31 2.95 -8.12
CA ASN A 66 -16.47 3.02 -8.99
C ASN A 66 -16.69 4.42 -9.58
N ALA A 67 -17.06 4.44 -10.86
CA ALA A 67 -17.47 5.64 -11.57
C ALA A 67 -18.99 5.72 -11.74
N ASN A 68 -19.51 6.94 -11.77
CA ASN A 68 -20.94 7.20 -11.77
C ASN A 68 -21.36 7.94 -13.05
N PRO A 69 -21.47 7.27 -14.22
CA PRO A 69 -22.02 7.90 -15.42
C PRO A 69 -23.39 8.51 -15.16
N ASN A 70 -23.61 9.72 -15.67
CA ASN A 70 -24.86 10.46 -15.60
C ASN A 70 -25.88 9.96 -16.65
N PRO A 71 -27.12 10.49 -16.70
CA PRO A 71 -28.14 10.08 -17.67
C PRO A 71 -27.78 10.32 -19.15
N ASP A 72 -26.79 11.17 -19.43
CA ASP A 72 -26.25 11.38 -20.79
C ASP A 72 -25.23 10.29 -21.18
N GLY A 73 -24.94 9.34 -20.27
CA GLY A 73 -23.96 8.28 -20.45
C GLY A 73 -22.52 8.75 -20.24
N LEU A 74 -22.30 9.90 -19.62
CA LEU A 74 -20.98 10.51 -19.42
C LEU A 74 -20.56 10.45 -17.95
N VAL A 75 -19.28 10.20 -17.69
CA VAL A 75 -18.71 10.44 -16.36
C VAL A 75 -18.73 11.96 -16.10
N PRO A 76 -19.28 12.44 -14.97
CA PRO A 76 -19.27 13.86 -14.65
C PRO A 76 -17.83 14.42 -14.68
N GLU A 77 -17.67 15.61 -15.26
CA GLU A 77 -16.34 16.23 -15.43
C GLU A 77 -15.58 16.35 -14.11
N ALA A 78 -16.25 16.71 -13.02
CA ALA A 78 -15.64 16.80 -11.70
C ALA A 78 -15.06 15.45 -11.22
N ASP A 79 -15.76 14.35 -11.48
CA ASP A 79 -15.33 12.99 -11.11
C ASP A 79 -14.11 12.59 -11.97
N PHE A 80 -14.13 12.90 -13.26
CA PHE A 80 -13.00 12.65 -14.17
C PHE A 80 -11.74 13.41 -13.74
N GLN A 81 -11.88 14.70 -13.41
CA GLN A 81 -10.77 15.51 -12.89
C GLN A 81 -10.23 14.92 -11.57
N ARG A 82 -11.12 14.47 -10.67
CA ARG A 82 -10.70 13.82 -9.42
C ARG A 82 -9.90 12.54 -9.65
N TYR A 83 -10.26 11.72 -10.64
CA TYR A 83 -9.44 10.55 -11.01
C TYR A 83 -8.05 10.95 -11.52
N ALA A 84 -7.98 11.98 -12.35
CA ALA A 84 -6.71 12.48 -12.89
C ALA A 84 -5.81 13.02 -11.77
N GLU A 85 -6.37 13.80 -10.84
CA GLU A 85 -5.70 14.32 -9.65
C GLU A 85 -5.18 13.18 -8.75
N PHE A 86 -6.03 12.21 -8.44
CA PHE A 86 -5.65 11.06 -7.63
C PHE A 86 -4.52 10.24 -8.27
N GLY A 87 -4.63 9.95 -9.57
CA GLY A 87 -3.58 9.25 -10.31
C GLY A 87 -2.28 10.04 -10.36
N LYS A 88 -2.34 11.37 -10.50
CA LYS A 88 -1.16 12.24 -10.44
C LYS A 88 -0.51 12.19 -9.06
N GLU A 89 -1.30 12.18 -8.00
CA GLU A 89 -0.81 12.14 -6.63
C GLU A 89 -0.14 10.79 -6.30
N ILE A 90 -0.72 9.65 -6.70
CA ILE A 90 -0.06 8.34 -6.58
C ILE A 90 1.32 8.36 -7.24
N ARG A 91 1.38 8.83 -8.50
CA ARG A 91 2.63 8.91 -9.27
C ARG A 91 3.65 9.82 -8.61
N ARG A 92 3.22 10.99 -8.14
CA ARG A 92 4.08 11.94 -7.42
C ARG A 92 4.74 11.28 -6.20
N ARG A 93 4.00 10.45 -5.45
CA ARG A 93 4.50 9.82 -4.22
C ARG A 93 5.36 8.58 -4.45
N PHE A 94 5.14 7.81 -5.53
CA PHE A 94 5.69 6.45 -5.64
C PHE A 94 6.40 6.09 -6.95
N ASP A 95 6.30 6.86 -8.03
CA ASP A 95 6.94 6.50 -9.32
C ASP A 95 8.48 6.63 -9.27
N ARG A 96 8.98 7.49 -8.37
CA ARG A 96 10.41 7.80 -8.25
C ARG A 96 10.87 7.64 -6.81
N PRO A 97 11.17 6.41 -6.37
CA PRO A 97 11.75 6.21 -5.05
C PRO A 97 13.15 6.84 -4.97
N ILE A 98 13.54 7.26 -3.78
CA ILE A 98 14.90 7.78 -3.51
C ILE A 98 15.92 6.66 -3.73
N ALA A 99 15.58 5.45 -3.29
CA ALA A 99 16.35 4.25 -3.52
C ALA A 99 15.43 3.02 -3.42
N GLN A 100 15.85 1.94 -4.05
CA GLN A 100 15.17 0.65 -3.96
C GLN A 100 16.17 -0.51 -4.08
N THR A 101 15.81 -1.66 -3.52
CA THR A 101 16.58 -2.91 -3.61
C THR A 101 15.64 -4.12 -3.70
N THR A 102 16.22 -5.28 -3.96
CA THR A 102 15.57 -6.59 -3.87
C THR A 102 16.38 -7.47 -2.91
N GLY A 103 15.81 -8.56 -2.43
CA GLY A 103 16.53 -9.44 -1.51
C GLY A 103 15.74 -10.68 -1.11
N ARG A 104 16.35 -11.48 -0.23
CA ARG A 104 15.74 -12.69 0.35
C ARG A 104 16.24 -12.92 1.77
N GLY A 105 15.51 -13.73 2.52
CA GLY A 105 15.82 -14.05 3.91
C GLY A 105 15.31 -13.01 4.90
N ASP A 106 15.75 -13.13 6.15
CA ASP A 106 15.13 -12.41 7.27
C ASP A 106 15.59 -10.95 7.42
N MET A 107 16.57 -10.53 6.62
CA MET A 107 17.06 -9.16 6.62
C MET A 107 17.38 -8.70 5.20
N VAL A 108 16.73 -7.61 4.77
CA VAL A 108 17.04 -6.93 3.51
C VAL A 108 17.37 -5.48 3.82
N GLU A 109 18.62 -5.09 3.56
CA GLU A 109 19.09 -3.73 3.78
C GLU A 109 19.14 -2.95 2.46
N LEU A 110 18.78 -1.68 2.54
CA LEU A 110 18.88 -0.70 1.46
C LEU A 110 19.73 0.47 1.94
N THR A 111 20.86 0.70 1.27
CA THR A 111 21.69 1.89 1.47
C THR A 111 21.24 2.99 0.52
N LEU A 112 21.01 4.19 1.03
CA LEU A 112 20.63 5.34 0.20
C LEU A 112 21.89 5.93 -0.47
N PRO A 113 21.78 6.55 -1.66
CA PRO A 113 22.91 7.21 -2.33
C PRO A 113 23.59 8.29 -1.48
N GLN A 114 22.78 8.99 -0.68
CA GLN A 114 23.19 9.93 0.34
C GLN A 114 22.13 9.91 1.46
N PRO A 115 22.47 10.31 2.70
CA PRO A 115 21.47 10.50 3.74
C PRO A 115 20.34 11.40 3.26
N ALA A 116 19.09 10.97 3.50
CA ALA A 116 17.92 11.72 3.06
C ALA A 116 16.75 11.56 4.03
N LYS A 117 15.88 12.56 4.05
CA LYS A 117 14.62 12.54 4.78
C LYS A 117 13.60 11.66 4.04
N ILE A 118 13.02 10.68 4.72
CA ILE A 118 12.02 9.75 4.19
C ILE A 118 10.81 9.71 5.11
N ASP A 119 9.64 9.38 4.56
CA ASP A 119 8.39 9.24 5.32
C ASP A 119 7.55 8.02 4.88
N HIS A 120 8.01 7.31 3.85
CA HIS A 120 7.38 6.08 3.35
C HIS A 120 8.40 4.98 3.11
N ALA A 121 7.98 3.75 3.37
CA ALA A 121 8.63 2.55 2.89
C ALA A 121 7.62 1.67 2.13
N VAL A 122 8.01 1.21 0.94
CA VAL A 122 7.24 0.27 0.13
C VAL A 122 7.94 -1.08 0.16
N VAL A 123 7.23 -2.13 0.55
CA VAL A 123 7.74 -3.50 0.57
C VAL A 123 6.82 -4.39 -0.25
N MET A 124 7.41 -5.28 -1.04
CA MET A 124 6.68 -6.22 -1.88
C MET A 124 7.35 -7.58 -1.82
N GLU A 125 6.57 -8.61 -1.52
CA GLU A 125 7.00 -10.00 -1.68
C GLU A 125 6.86 -10.43 -3.15
N ASP A 126 7.65 -11.43 -3.54
CA ASP A 126 7.44 -12.19 -4.76
C ASP A 126 6.26 -13.16 -4.57
N ILE A 127 5.05 -12.65 -4.77
CA ILE A 127 3.81 -13.40 -4.55
C ILE A 127 3.59 -14.56 -5.52
N GLU A 128 4.33 -14.65 -6.62
CA GLU A 128 4.32 -15.86 -7.47
C GLU A 128 4.81 -17.09 -6.67
N GLN A 129 5.57 -16.83 -5.61
CA GLN A 129 6.14 -17.80 -4.69
C GLN A 129 5.40 -17.86 -3.34
N GLY A 130 4.22 -17.23 -3.26
CA GLY A 130 3.35 -17.15 -2.08
C GLY A 130 3.62 -15.95 -1.16
N GLU A 131 2.73 -15.76 -0.19
CA GLU A 131 2.85 -14.76 0.88
C GLU A 131 3.46 -15.42 2.13
N ARG A 132 4.67 -15.02 2.50
CA ARG A 132 5.51 -15.78 3.44
C ARG A 132 5.69 -15.08 4.77
N ILE A 133 5.75 -13.76 4.79
CA ILE A 133 6.03 -12.96 5.99
C ILE A 133 4.81 -12.93 6.92
N ARG A 134 5.04 -13.11 8.22
CA ARG A 134 4.01 -13.12 9.28
C ARG A 134 4.22 -12.04 10.34
N GLU A 135 5.45 -11.54 10.49
CA GLU A 135 5.79 -10.43 11.37
C GLU A 135 7.08 -9.77 10.88
N TYR A 136 7.11 -8.44 10.82
CA TYR A 136 8.29 -7.68 10.39
C TYR A 136 8.44 -6.33 11.09
N ARG A 137 9.64 -5.77 11.00
CA ARG A 137 9.98 -4.37 11.31
C ARG A 137 10.68 -3.70 10.14
N ILE A 138 10.47 -2.40 10.05
CA ILE A 138 11.24 -1.50 9.18
C ILE A 138 12.01 -0.56 10.10
N GLU A 139 13.33 -0.54 9.93
CA GLU A 139 14.24 0.24 10.78
C GLU A 139 15.11 1.15 9.92
N GLY A 140 15.35 2.38 10.38
CA GLY A 140 16.19 3.38 9.72
C GLY A 140 17.48 3.64 10.49
N LEU A 141 18.61 3.75 9.79
CA LEU A 141 19.89 4.11 10.38
C LEU A 141 19.98 5.64 10.50
N VAL A 142 19.78 6.16 11.70
CA VAL A 142 19.70 7.61 12.01
C VAL A 142 21.03 8.20 12.52
N GLY A 143 22.06 7.37 12.65
CA GLY A 143 23.39 7.75 13.09
C GLY A 143 24.34 6.55 13.05
N PRO A 144 25.64 6.73 13.39
CA PRO A 144 26.61 5.65 13.34
C PRO A 144 26.20 4.45 14.21
N GLY A 145 25.81 3.35 13.57
CA GLY A 145 25.33 2.13 14.25
C GLY A 145 23.95 2.23 14.92
N THR A 146 23.32 3.40 14.91
CA THR A 146 22.03 3.65 15.61
C THR A 146 20.85 3.40 14.68
N TRP A 147 20.15 2.30 14.91
CA TRP A 147 18.92 1.96 14.22
C TRP A 147 17.70 2.41 15.03
N LYS A 148 16.70 2.98 14.34
CA LYS A 148 15.42 3.41 14.90
C LYS A 148 14.29 2.64 14.22
N ASP A 149 13.35 2.13 15.00
CA ASP A 149 12.11 1.54 14.49
C ASP A 149 11.26 2.62 13.81
N LEU A 150 10.88 2.37 12.55
CA LEU A 150 10.05 3.27 11.74
C LEU A 150 8.63 2.72 11.59
N ALA A 151 8.50 1.41 11.37
CA ALA A 151 7.22 0.74 11.26
C ALA A 151 7.33 -0.75 11.64
N SER A 152 6.19 -1.38 11.92
CA SER A 152 6.09 -2.82 12.11
C SER A 152 4.75 -3.32 11.60
N GLY A 153 4.67 -4.61 11.29
CA GLY A 153 3.44 -5.21 10.78
C GLY A 153 3.51 -6.72 10.73
N GLN A 154 2.48 -7.32 10.15
CA GLN A 154 2.34 -8.77 10.04
C GLN A 154 2.53 -9.24 8.59
N SER A 155 1.55 -8.99 7.72
CA SER A 155 1.59 -9.35 6.31
C SER A 155 2.20 -8.26 5.42
N ILE A 156 2.84 -8.71 4.33
CA ILE A 156 3.32 -7.85 3.23
C ILE A 156 2.59 -8.20 1.93
N GLY A 157 2.75 -9.43 1.44
CA GLY A 157 2.15 -9.91 0.20
C GLY A 157 2.55 -9.07 -1.02
N HIS A 158 1.58 -8.75 -1.88
CA HIS A 158 1.83 -8.05 -3.13
C HIS A 158 2.49 -6.69 -2.91
N LYS A 159 1.97 -5.89 -1.96
CA LYS A 159 2.44 -4.55 -1.68
C LYS A 159 2.00 -4.12 -0.28
N ARG A 160 2.97 -3.61 0.47
CA ARG A 160 2.80 -2.94 1.76
C ARG A 160 3.39 -1.54 1.65
N ILE A 161 2.63 -0.53 2.04
CA ILE A 161 3.11 0.85 2.14
C ILE A 161 3.00 1.28 3.59
N GLU A 162 4.15 1.47 4.24
CA GLU A 162 4.20 2.03 5.60
C GLU A 162 4.43 3.54 5.53
N ARG A 163 3.65 4.27 6.34
CA ARG A 163 3.78 5.71 6.57
C ARG A 163 4.31 5.93 7.98
N PHE A 164 5.24 6.85 8.14
CA PHE A 164 5.79 7.20 9.46
C PHE A 164 6.23 8.67 9.49
N GLU A 165 6.50 9.17 10.70
CA GLU A 165 7.00 10.53 10.87
C GLU A 165 8.31 10.73 10.09
N PRO A 166 8.43 11.83 9.31
CA PRO A 166 9.59 12.04 8.47
C PRO A 166 10.92 11.99 9.24
N VAL A 167 11.87 11.19 8.76
CA VAL A 167 13.14 10.92 9.43
C VAL A 167 14.29 10.91 8.43
N GLU A 168 15.42 11.49 8.81
CA GLU A 168 16.65 11.41 8.03
C GLU A 168 17.38 10.09 8.31
N VAL A 169 17.72 9.34 7.26
CA VAL A 169 18.40 8.04 7.37
C VAL A 169 19.47 7.88 6.30
N ALA A 170 20.53 7.14 6.61
CA ALA A 170 21.53 6.71 5.62
C ALA A 170 21.23 5.31 5.04
N LYS A 171 20.52 4.48 5.81
CA LYS A 171 20.07 3.14 5.41
C LYS A 171 18.69 2.87 5.95
N ILE A 172 17.98 1.94 5.32
CA ILE A 172 16.80 1.30 5.87
C ILE A 172 16.96 -0.21 5.80
N ARG A 173 16.32 -0.95 6.69
CA ARG A 173 16.25 -2.40 6.62
C ARG A 173 14.86 -2.93 6.93
N LEU A 174 14.46 -3.93 6.18
CA LEU A 174 13.39 -4.85 6.55
C LEU A 174 14.00 -5.94 7.42
N ARG A 175 13.41 -6.17 8.60
CA ARG A 175 13.71 -7.34 9.44
C ARG A 175 12.46 -8.19 9.59
N VAL A 176 12.50 -9.40 9.05
CA VAL A 176 11.43 -10.39 9.21
C VAL A 176 11.64 -11.12 10.53
N GLN A 177 10.63 -11.08 11.39
CA GLN A 177 10.65 -11.71 12.71
C GLN A 177 10.00 -13.09 12.68
N LYS A 178 9.01 -13.28 11.80
CA LYS A 178 8.32 -14.56 11.58
C LYS A 178 7.96 -14.71 10.11
N SER A 179 8.14 -15.92 9.59
CA SER A 179 7.75 -16.31 8.24
C SER A 179 7.42 -17.81 8.19
N VAL A 180 6.66 -18.24 7.18
CA VAL A 180 6.36 -19.67 6.93
C VAL A 180 7.32 -20.33 5.94
N ALA A 181 8.14 -19.52 5.25
CA ALA A 181 9.20 -19.94 4.36
C ALA A 181 10.20 -18.77 4.22
N GLU A 182 11.35 -19.01 3.58
CA GLU A 182 12.34 -17.95 3.31
C GLU A 182 11.67 -16.75 2.62
N PRO A 183 11.69 -15.53 3.20
CA PRO A 183 11.10 -14.36 2.57
C PRO A 183 11.77 -14.05 1.23
N LEU A 184 10.96 -13.74 0.21
CA LEU A 184 11.44 -13.32 -1.11
C LEU A 184 10.94 -11.91 -1.39
N ILE A 185 11.83 -10.93 -1.35
CA ILE A 185 11.50 -9.50 -1.45
C ILE A 185 11.82 -9.02 -2.85
N ARG A 186 10.78 -8.85 -3.67
CA ARG A 186 10.94 -8.30 -5.03
C ARG A 186 11.14 -6.79 -5.02
N MET A 187 10.78 -6.10 -3.93
CA MET A 187 11.07 -4.67 -3.76
C MET A 187 11.08 -4.26 -2.29
N LEU A 188 12.11 -3.54 -1.88
CA LEU A 188 12.12 -2.63 -0.74
C LEU A 188 12.52 -1.25 -1.26
N ALA A 189 11.66 -0.25 -1.12
CA ALA A 189 11.89 1.10 -1.61
C ALA A 189 11.50 2.15 -0.57
N VAL A 190 12.09 3.35 -0.66
CA VAL A 190 11.76 4.48 0.20
C VAL A 190 11.46 5.74 -0.61
N THR A 191 10.51 6.53 -0.15
CA THR A 191 10.14 7.80 -0.79
C THR A 191 10.00 8.91 0.27
N GLN A 192 9.99 10.15 -0.22
CA GLN A 192 9.62 11.35 0.55
C GLN A 192 8.39 11.95 -0.11
N ALA A 193 7.22 11.69 0.44
CA ALA A 193 5.94 11.99 -0.21
C ALA A 193 5.29 13.28 0.32
N ASN A 194 5.51 13.65 1.58
CA ASN A 194 4.92 14.83 2.22
C ASN A 194 5.87 16.04 2.24
N GLY A 195 6.80 16.12 1.28
CA GLY A 195 7.70 17.26 1.07
C GLY A 195 7.25 18.20 -0.03
#